data_AF-A0AAW6CQK0-F1
#
_entry.id   AF-A0AAW6CQK0-F1
#
_cell.length_a   1.000
_cell.length_b   1.000
_cell.length_c   1.000
_cell.angle_alpha   90.00
_cell.angle_beta   90.00
_cell.angle_gamma   90.00
#
_symmetry.space_group_name_H-M   'P 1'
#
loop_
_entity.id
_entity.type
_entity.pdbx_description
1 polymer ?
#
loop_
_entity_poly.entity_id
_entity_poly.type
_entity_poly.pdbx_seq_one_letter_code
_entity_poly.pdbx_strand_id
1 'polypeptide(L)'
;MKVMMIFDQTQAGLGGKESPDLAMGGKAMAIGSCGMFERFMQQNDGKIIATLYCGDGTFKEDPETNARKFAAMAKKFNPDVVICGPCFNYPGYGWMAAKTALTINEHTDIPAFAIMSKECEQAIEEFKDKVTILKMPKKGGTGLNEALSEMCVFARMLANKEDTTAFIQEHAY
;
A
#
# COMPACT_ATOMS: atom_id res chain seq x y z
N MET A 1 8.92 -14.15 0.73
CA MET A 1 7.61 -13.69 1.23
C MET A 1 6.58 -13.54 0.10
N LYS A 2 5.31 -13.79 0.38
CA LYS A 2 4.16 -13.53 -0.48
C LYS A 2 3.60 -12.15 -0.16
N VAL A 3 3.54 -11.28 -1.15
CA VAL A 3 3.08 -9.89 -0.99
C VAL A 3 1.78 -9.70 -1.74
N MET A 4 0.84 -8.99 -1.12
CA MET A 4 -0.34 -8.46 -1.81
C MET A 4 -0.25 -6.94 -1.88
N MET A 5 -0.53 -6.38 -3.06
CA MET A 5 -0.55 -4.93 -3.29
C MET A 5 -1.99 -4.42 -3.31
N ILE A 6 -2.19 -3.18 -2.82
CA ILE A 6 -3.46 -2.45 -2.96
C ILE A 6 -3.22 -1.12 -3.66
N PHE A 7 -3.82 -0.95 -4.82
CA PHE A 7 -3.65 0.20 -5.72
C PHE A 7 -4.92 1.01 -5.94
N ASP A 8 -4.75 2.30 -6.25
CA ASP A 8 -5.80 3.07 -6.93
C ASP A 8 -5.85 2.70 -8.43
N GLN A 9 -6.79 3.29 -9.16
CA GLN A 9 -6.91 3.15 -10.61
C GLN A 9 -5.61 3.51 -11.34
N THR A 10 -4.90 4.54 -10.87
CA THR A 10 -3.67 5.05 -11.49
C THR A 10 -2.52 4.08 -11.34
N GLN A 11 -2.24 3.62 -10.10
CA GLN A 11 -1.17 2.68 -9.83
C GLN A 11 -1.47 1.28 -10.37
N ALA A 12 -2.74 0.92 -10.52
CA ALA A 12 -3.12 -0.33 -11.18
C ALA A 12 -2.94 -0.28 -12.72
N GLY A 13 -2.79 0.90 -13.31
CA GLY A 13 -2.76 1.09 -14.77
C GLY A 13 -4.11 0.83 -15.44
N LEU A 14 -5.20 1.08 -14.70
CA LEU A 14 -6.59 0.82 -15.13
C LEU A 14 -7.43 2.09 -15.30
N GLY A 15 -6.79 3.26 -15.22
CA GLY A 15 -7.42 4.57 -15.42
C GLY A 15 -6.57 5.68 -14.80
N GLY A 16 -6.86 6.93 -15.12
CA GLY A 16 -6.26 8.10 -14.48
C GLY A 16 -7.20 8.79 -13.50
N LYS A 17 -6.99 10.09 -13.30
CA LYS A 17 -7.85 10.94 -12.45
C LYS A 17 -9.28 11.06 -12.99
N GLU A 18 -9.46 10.79 -14.27
CA GLU A 18 -10.74 10.77 -14.98
C GLU A 18 -11.59 9.53 -14.70
N SER A 19 -11.03 8.50 -14.04
CA SER A 19 -11.74 7.25 -13.71
C SER A 19 -11.74 6.97 -12.19
N PRO A 20 -12.20 7.91 -11.35
CA PRO A 20 -12.21 7.74 -9.89
C PRO A 20 -13.23 6.69 -9.43
N ASP A 21 -14.17 6.33 -10.29
CA ASP A 21 -15.28 5.39 -10.09
C ASP A 21 -14.95 3.94 -10.47
N LEU A 22 -13.66 3.62 -10.69
CA LEU A 22 -13.24 2.24 -10.94
C LEU A 22 -13.73 1.33 -9.79
N ALA A 23 -14.54 0.32 -10.14
CA ALA A 23 -15.02 -0.64 -9.17
C ALA A 23 -13.86 -1.44 -8.56
N MET A 24 -14.04 -1.88 -7.31
CA MET A 24 -13.06 -2.74 -6.64
C MET A 24 -12.87 -4.05 -7.42
N GLY A 25 -11.61 -4.43 -7.65
CA GLY A 25 -11.24 -5.65 -8.35
C GLY A 25 -9.86 -6.16 -7.92
N GLY A 26 -9.39 -7.20 -8.60
CA GLY A 26 -8.07 -7.75 -8.33
C GLY A 26 -7.59 -8.73 -9.39
N LYS A 27 -6.27 -8.88 -9.48
CA LYS A 27 -5.60 -9.87 -10.33
C LYS A 27 -4.60 -10.67 -9.50
N ALA A 28 -4.51 -11.98 -9.73
CA ALA A 28 -3.57 -12.89 -9.06
C ALA A 28 -2.16 -12.81 -9.67
N MET A 29 -1.68 -11.58 -9.90
CA MET A 29 -0.39 -11.26 -10.48
C MET A 29 -0.02 -9.81 -10.18
N ALA A 30 1.25 -9.48 -10.31
CA ALA A 30 1.71 -8.09 -10.34
C ALA A 30 1.13 -7.36 -11.56
N ILE A 31 0.67 -6.13 -11.37
CA ILE A 31 0.21 -5.23 -12.44
C ILE A 31 0.65 -3.80 -12.17
N GLY A 32 0.51 -2.93 -13.17
CA GLY A 32 0.68 -1.49 -12.99
C GLY A 32 2.05 -1.14 -12.42
N SER A 33 2.07 -0.36 -11.34
CA SER A 33 3.27 0.23 -10.77
C SER A 33 4.18 -0.78 -10.04
N CYS A 34 3.76 -2.06 -9.92
CA CYS A 34 4.60 -3.15 -9.42
C CYS A 34 5.95 -3.24 -10.15
N GLY A 35 5.99 -2.97 -11.46
CA GLY A 35 7.22 -3.00 -12.25
C GLY A 35 8.30 -2.02 -11.76
N MET A 36 7.93 -0.96 -11.03
CA MET A 36 8.90 0.03 -10.52
C MET A 36 9.80 -0.51 -9.40
N PHE A 37 9.32 -1.51 -8.67
CA PHE A 37 10.01 -2.04 -7.49
C PHE A 37 10.22 -3.56 -7.55
N GLU A 38 9.92 -4.20 -8.69
CA GLU A 38 10.07 -5.64 -8.87
C GLU A 38 11.49 -6.13 -8.53
N ARG A 39 12.52 -5.40 -8.98
CA ARG A 39 13.92 -5.72 -8.64
C ARG A 39 14.18 -5.72 -7.13
N PHE A 40 13.68 -4.72 -6.41
CA PHE A 40 13.85 -4.63 -4.95
C PHE A 40 13.06 -5.73 -4.22
N MET A 41 11.88 -6.05 -4.74
CA MET A 41 11.07 -7.16 -4.24
C MET A 41 11.81 -8.49 -4.37
N GLN A 42 12.42 -8.76 -5.54
CA GLN A 42 13.25 -9.95 -5.79
C GLN A 42 14.48 -10.01 -4.88
N GLN A 43 15.15 -8.88 -4.64
CA GLN A 43 16.28 -8.79 -3.70
C GLN A 43 15.92 -9.12 -2.25
N ASN A 44 14.64 -9.06 -1.90
CA ASN A 44 14.09 -9.41 -0.59
C ASN A 44 13.38 -10.77 -0.59
N ASP A 45 13.65 -11.62 -1.58
CA ASP A 45 13.00 -12.93 -1.78
C ASP A 45 11.46 -12.84 -1.76
N GLY A 46 10.94 -11.70 -2.24
CA GLY A 46 9.53 -11.37 -2.28
C GLY A 46 8.89 -11.70 -3.62
N LYS A 47 7.62 -12.12 -3.58
CA LYS A 47 6.78 -12.33 -4.77
C LYS A 47 5.42 -11.69 -4.57
N ILE A 48 5.00 -10.87 -5.52
CA ILE A 48 3.65 -10.32 -5.56
C ILE A 48 2.70 -11.42 -6.04
N ILE A 49 1.81 -11.88 -5.16
CA ILE A 49 0.86 -12.95 -5.45
C ILE A 49 -0.51 -12.43 -5.90
N ALA A 50 -0.82 -11.18 -5.55
CA ALA A 50 -2.05 -10.51 -5.95
C ALA A 50 -1.88 -9.00 -5.90
N THR A 51 -2.56 -8.32 -6.81
CA THR A 51 -2.76 -6.87 -6.77
C THR A 51 -4.25 -6.61 -6.81
N LEU A 52 -4.78 -6.03 -5.73
CA LEU A 52 -6.14 -5.54 -5.64
C LEU A 52 -6.16 -4.05 -5.97
N TYR A 53 -7.30 -3.56 -6.45
CA TYR A 53 -7.44 -2.16 -6.81
C TYR A 53 -8.86 -1.66 -6.57
N CYS A 54 -9.00 -0.36 -6.35
CA CYS A 54 -10.27 0.36 -6.28
C CYS A 54 -10.03 1.81 -6.71
N GLY A 55 -10.99 2.41 -7.42
CA GLY A 55 -10.97 3.85 -7.64
C GLY A 55 -11.06 4.60 -6.30
N ASP A 56 -10.30 5.68 -6.16
CA ASP A 56 -10.32 6.50 -4.94
C ASP A 56 -11.67 7.19 -4.71
N GLY A 57 -12.39 7.53 -5.77
CA GLY A 57 -13.79 7.97 -5.73
C GLY A 57 -14.74 6.88 -5.24
N THR A 58 -14.69 5.69 -5.84
CA THR A 58 -15.47 4.51 -5.39
C THR A 58 -15.23 4.20 -3.92
N PHE A 59 -13.97 4.26 -3.49
CA PHE A 59 -13.61 4.01 -2.10
C PHE A 59 -14.24 5.06 -1.18
N LYS A 60 -14.19 6.33 -1.57
CA LYS A 60 -14.70 7.47 -0.79
C LYS A 60 -16.21 7.43 -0.55
N GLU A 61 -16.99 6.84 -1.46
CA GLU A 61 -18.45 6.73 -1.30
C GLU A 61 -18.85 5.84 -0.12
N ASP A 62 -18.12 4.76 0.12
CA ASP A 62 -18.33 3.87 1.26
C ASP A 62 -16.99 3.28 1.78
N PRO A 63 -16.22 4.08 2.53
CA PRO A 63 -14.86 3.70 2.94
C PRO A 63 -14.83 2.45 3.82
N GLU A 64 -15.78 2.31 4.73
CA GLU A 64 -15.81 1.20 5.69
C GLU A 64 -16.09 -0.12 4.98
N THR A 65 -17.09 -0.15 4.10
CA THR A 65 -17.41 -1.37 3.34
C THR A 65 -16.28 -1.74 2.40
N ASN A 66 -15.71 -0.77 1.68
CA ASN A 66 -14.63 -1.06 0.73
C ASN A 66 -13.34 -1.51 1.44
N ALA A 67 -12.96 -0.88 2.55
CA ALA A 67 -11.82 -1.34 3.35
C ALA A 67 -12.02 -2.75 3.91
N ARG A 68 -13.23 -3.07 4.39
CA ARG A 68 -13.57 -4.43 4.86
C ARG A 68 -13.54 -5.48 3.75
N LYS A 69 -13.94 -5.11 2.52
CA LYS A 69 -13.79 -6.01 1.36
C LYS A 69 -12.32 -6.30 1.08
N PHE A 70 -11.42 -5.31 1.17
CA PHE A 70 -9.98 -5.54 1.05
C PHE A 70 -9.47 -6.47 2.15
N ALA A 71 -9.87 -6.28 3.40
CA ALA A 71 -9.49 -7.17 4.51
C ALA A 71 -10.00 -8.61 4.30
N ALA A 72 -11.24 -8.78 3.84
CA ALA A 72 -11.77 -10.11 3.51
C ALA A 72 -10.97 -10.79 2.39
N MET A 73 -10.56 -10.02 1.37
CA MET A 73 -9.72 -10.53 0.28
C MET A 73 -8.31 -10.84 0.75
N ALA A 74 -7.70 -10.01 1.60
CA ALA A 74 -6.41 -10.27 2.23
C ALA A 74 -6.44 -11.61 2.98
N LYS A 75 -7.47 -11.82 3.81
CA LYS A 75 -7.68 -13.08 4.53
C LYS A 75 -7.82 -14.29 3.60
N LYS A 76 -8.50 -14.13 2.46
CA LYS A 76 -8.67 -15.19 1.46
C LYS A 76 -7.36 -15.56 0.75
N PHE A 77 -6.58 -14.57 0.35
CA PHE A 77 -5.29 -14.78 -0.32
C PHE A 77 -4.19 -15.21 0.65
N ASN A 78 -4.31 -14.82 1.92
CA ASN A 78 -3.38 -15.09 3.00
C ASN A 78 -1.90 -14.81 2.62
N PRO A 79 -1.58 -13.57 2.17
CA PRO A 79 -0.20 -13.14 1.96
C PRO A 79 0.54 -13.02 3.30
N ASP A 80 1.86 -12.96 3.25
CA ASP A 80 2.69 -12.73 4.45
C ASP A 80 2.64 -11.24 4.87
N VAL A 81 2.38 -10.34 3.92
CA VAL A 81 2.28 -8.88 4.15
C VAL A 81 1.46 -8.20 3.05
N VAL A 82 0.76 -7.11 3.40
CA VAL A 82 0.03 -6.25 2.45
C VAL A 82 0.68 -4.88 2.37
N ILE A 83 0.89 -4.38 1.15
CA ILE A 83 1.42 -3.03 0.90
C ILE A 83 0.33 -2.18 0.24
N CYS A 84 -0.03 -1.08 0.90
CA CYS A 84 -0.97 -0.09 0.40
C CYS A 84 -0.21 1.14 -0.13
N GLY A 85 0.05 1.18 -1.43
CA GLY A 85 0.98 2.15 -2.04
C GLY A 85 1.89 1.46 -3.07
N PRO A 86 2.74 2.19 -3.80
CA PRO A 86 3.19 3.58 -3.54
C PRO A 86 2.19 4.67 -3.95
N CYS A 87 1.82 5.55 -3.02
CA CYS A 87 0.81 6.57 -3.25
C CYS A 87 1.33 7.86 -3.90
N PHE A 88 2.64 8.12 -3.86
CA PHE A 88 3.22 9.42 -4.24
C PHE A 88 2.47 10.59 -3.56
N ASN A 89 2.24 11.68 -4.29
CA ASN A 89 1.53 12.88 -3.86
C ASN A 89 0.06 12.88 -4.31
N TYR A 90 -0.63 11.74 -4.17
CA TYR A 90 -2.05 11.60 -4.51
C TYR A 90 -2.90 11.49 -3.23
N PRO A 91 -3.54 12.58 -2.77
CA PRO A 91 -4.17 12.62 -1.45
C PRO A 91 -5.32 11.62 -1.27
N GLY A 92 -6.20 11.48 -2.28
CA GLY A 92 -7.32 10.53 -2.23
C GLY A 92 -6.85 9.09 -2.09
N TYR A 93 -5.84 8.72 -2.88
CA TYR A 93 -5.22 7.41 -2.77
C TYR A 93 -4.46 7.22 -1.46
N GLY A 94 -3.71 8.22 -0.99
CA GLY A 94 -3.03 8.17 0.31
C GLY A 94 -3.99 7.86 1.45
N TRP A 95 -5.14 8.55 1.49
CA TRP A 95 -6.18 8.30 2.49
C TRP A 95 -6.79 6.90 2.36
N MET A 96 -7.13 6.47 1.14
CA MET A 96 -7.59 5.10 0.86
C MET A 96 -6.60 4.05 1.36
N ALA A 97 -5.31 4.24 1.07
CA ALA A 97 -4.24 3.32 1.43
C ALA A 97 -4.08 3.20 2.95
N ALA A 98 -4.02 4.31 3.67
CA ALA A 98 -3.90 4.31 5.13
C ALA A 98 -5.13 3.70 5.82
N LYS A 99 -6.35 4.09 5.41
CA LYS A 99 -7.60 3.51 5.93
C LYS A 99 -7.65 2.00 5.68
N THR A 100 -7.26 1.56 4.48
CA THR A 100 -7.26 0.14 4.12
C THR A 100 -6.23 -0.65 4.94
N ALA A 101 -5.00 -0.15 5.07
CA ALA A 101 -3.96 -0.79 5.87
C ALA A 101 -4.38 -0.93 7.34
N LEU A 102 -4.94 0.13 7.93
CA LEU A 102 -5.52 0.08 9.29
C LEU A 102 -6.60 -1.01 9.40
N THR A 103 -7.56 -1.01 8.47
CA THR A 103 -8.68 -1.96 8.49
C THR A 103 -8.21 -3.42 8.34
N ILE A 104 -7.18 -3.67 7.54
CA ILE A 104 -6.58 -5.02 7.42
C ILE A 104 -5.95 -5.45 8.76
N ASN A 105 -5.20 -4.56 9.42
CA ASN A 105 -4.58 -4.83 10.71
C ASN A 105 -5.61 -5.06 11.83
N GLU A 106 -6.75 -4.35 11.79
CA GLU A 106 -7.83 -4.51 12.79
C GLU A 106 -8.62 -5.81 12.63
N HIS A 107 -8.70 -6.35 11.40
CA HIS A 107 -9.59 -7.47 11.08
C HIS A 107 -8.86 -8.77 10.72
N THR A 108 -7.54 -8.75 10.59
CA THR A 108 -6.72 -9.90 10.21
C THR A 108 -5.39 -9.90 10.95
N ASP A 109 -4.73 -11.06 11.03
CA ASP A 109 -3.37 -11.19 11.57
C ASP A 109 -2.28 -10.91 10.51
N ILE A 110 -2.65 -10.38 9.34
CA ILE A 110 -1.74 -10.10 8.24
C ILE A 110 -1.25 -8.65 8.39
N PRO A 111 0.07 -8.43 8.53
CA PRO A 111 0.59 -7.08 8.67
C PRO A 111 0.38 -6.29 7.37
N ALA A 112 -0.14 -5.08 7.52
CA ALA A 112 -0.37 -4.13 6.43
C ALA A 112 0.18 -2.75 6.79
N PHE A 113 0.73 -2.07 5.80
CA PHE A 113 1.24 -0.70 5.95
C PHE A 113 0.98 0.12 4.70
N ALA A 114 1.08 1.44 4.84
CA ALA A 114 0.95 2.38 3.73
C ALA A 114 2.29 3.06 3.41
N ILE A 115 2.43 3.56 2.19
CA ILE A 115 3.59 4.36 1.78
C ILE A 115 3.15 5.49 0.85
N MET A 116 3.47 6.73 1.23
CA MET A 116 3.00 7.94 0.56
C MET A 116 3.96 9.12 0.76
N SER A 117 3.81 10.16 -0.04
CA SER A 117 4.60 11.38 0.14
C SER A 117 3.95 12.34 1.13
N LYS A 118 4.73 13.31 1.60
CA LYS A 118 4.31 14.28 2.64
C LYS A 118 3.11 15.13 2.22
N GLU A 119 2.89 15.26 0.92
CA GLU A 119 1.74 15.98 0.35
C GLU A 119 0.39 15.26 0.61
N CYS A 120 0.40 14.02 1.11
CA CYS A 120 -0.80 13.33 1.58
C CYS A 120 -1.13 13.69 3.04
N GLU A 121 -1.10 14.99 3.37
CA GLU A 121 -1.16 15.53 4.75
C GLU A 121 -2.36 14.98 5.55
N GLN A 122 -3.57 15.01 4.97
CA GLN A 122 -4.78 14.52 5.64
C GLN A 122 -4.66 13.05 6.07
N ALA A 123 -4.11 12.20 5.20
CA ALA A 123 -3.94 10.78 5.54
C ALA A 123 -2.88 10.59 6.64
N ILE A 124 -1.79 11.35 6.57
CA ILE A 124 -0.71 11.28 7.56
C ILE A 124 -1.23 11.73 8.93
N GLU A 125 -1.89 12.89 9.00
CA GLU A 125 -2.43 13.44 10.25
C GLU A 125 -3.46 12.51 10.91
N GLU A 126 -4.31 11.85 10.10
CA GLU A 126 -5.39 11.01 10.62
C GLU A 126 -4.92 9.61 11.06
N PHE A 127 -3.86 9.07 10.44
CA PHE A 127 -3.53 7.64 10.54
C PHE A 127 -2.12 7.29 11.01
N LYS A 128 -1.14 8.21 11.05
CA LYS A 128 0.25 7.87 11.39
C LYS A 128 0.41 7.19 12.77
N ASP A 129 -0.44 7.55 13.73
CA ASP A 129 -0.42 6.98 15.08
C ASP A 129 -1.22 5.65 15.19
N LYS A 130 -1.86 5.21 14.10
CA LYS A 130 -2.74 4.03 14.05
C LYS A 130 -2.21 2.93 13.13
N VAL A 131 -1.47 3.29 12.09
CA VAL A 131 -0.86 2.37 11.14
C VAL A 131 0.46 2.96 10.63
N THR A 132 1.45 2.11 10.36
CA THR A 132 2.71 2.59 9.80
C THR A 132 2.49 3.17 8.40
N ILE A 133 2.95 4.41 8.23
CA ILE A 133 3.00 5.10 6.94
C ILE A 133 4.46 5.44 6.63
N LEU A 134 5.06 4.70 5.69
CA LEU A 134 6.41 5.00 5.23
C LEU A 134 6.42 6.26 4.36
N LYS A 135 7.51 7.01 4.48
CA LYS A 135 7.82 8.19 3.66
C LYS A 135 8.24 7.73 2.27
N MET A 136 7.81 8.48 1.26
CA MET A 136 8.39 8.41 -0.08
C MET A 136 8.38 9.79 -0.74
N PRO A 137 9.19 10.04 -1.78
CA PRO A 137 9.09 11.29 -2.52
C PRO A 137 7.79 11.34 -3.34
N LYS A 138 7.34 12.56 -3.65
CA LYS A 138 6.31 12.81 -4.66
C LYS A 138 6.74 12.28 -6.02
N LYS A 139 5.79 12.18 -6.96
CA LYS A 139 6.10 11.75 -8.33
C LYS A 139 7.17 12.63 -8.95
N GLY A 140 8.23 12.02 -9.48
CA GLY A 140 9.39 12.73 -10.06
C GLY A 140 10.37 13.33 -9.05
N GLY A 141 10.16 13.12 -7.74
CA GLY A 141 11.11 13.53 -6.71
C GLY A 141 12.36 12.64 -6.64
N THR A 142 13.42 13.16 -6.05
CA THR A 142 14.67 12.43 -5.79
C THR A 142 14.48 11.41 -4.66
N GLY A 143 15.22 10.30 -4.70
CA GLY A 143 15.16 9.26 -3.65
C GLY A 143 14.08 8.19 -3.87
N LEU A 144 13.44 8.13 -5.04
CA LEU A 144 12.35 7.17 -5.29
C LEU A 144 12.83 5.71 -5.20
N ASN A 145 13.98 5.38 -5.79
CA ASN A 145 14.53 4.02 -5.75
C ASN A 145 14.86 3.58 -4.32
N GLU A 146 15.36 4.49 -3.49
CA GLU A 146 15.67 4.24 -2.08
C GLU A 146 14.37 3.96 -1.31
N ALA A 147 13.36 4.82 -1.41
CA ALA A 147 12.06 4.62 -0.77
C ALA A 147 11.36 3.32 -1.22
N LEU A 148 11.44 2.96 -2.51
CA LEU A 148 10.89 1.69 -3.02
C LEU A 148 11.68 0.47 -2.52
N SER A 149 13.00 0.60 -2.34
CA SER A 149 13.83 -0.43 -1.74
C SER A 149 13.48 -0.62 -0.27
N GLU A 150 13.41 0.47 0.49
CA GLU A 150 13.00 0.51 1.90
C GLU A 150 11.62 -0.08 2.12
N MET A 151 10.65 0.23 1.25
CA MET A 151 9.33 -0.40 1.24
C MET A 151 9.41 -1.93 1.18
N CYS A 152 10.28 -2.48 0.32
CA CYS A 152 10.45 -3.93 0.18
C CYS A 152 11.19 -4.54 1.37
N VAL A 153 12.17 -3.84 1.95
CA VAL A 153 12.88 -4.25 3.17
C VAL A 153 11.89 -4.32 4.34
N PHE A 154 11.08 -3.27 4.54
CA PHE A 154 10.09 -3.22 5.61
C PHE A 154 9.05 -4.34 5.48
N ALA A 155 8.56 -4.58 4.26
CA ALA A 155 7.66 -5.70 3.98
C ALA A 155 8.27 -7.05 4.39
N ARG A 156 9.56 -7.26 4.13
CA ARG A 156 10.29 -8.46 4.54
C ARG A 156 10.41 -8.56 6.06
N MET A 157 10.77 -7.46 6.74
CA MET A 157 10.87 -7.41 8.20
C MET A 157 9.55 -7.82 8.86
N LEU A 158 8.43 -7.29 8.37
CA LEU A 158 7.09 -7.65 8.84
C LEU A 158 6.77 -9.14 8.60
N ALA A 159 7.03 -9.64 7.39
CA ALA A 159 6.81 -11.05 7.04
C ALA A 159 7.63 -12.01 7.93
N ASN A 160 8.84 -11.60 8.31
CA ASN A 160 9.75 -12.37 9.15
C ASN A 160 9.52 -12.14 10.66
N LYS A 161 8.61 -11.24 11.04
CA LYS A 161 8.36 -10.84 12.44
C LYS A 161 9.61 -10.29 13.15
N GLU A 162 10.42 -9.53 12.40
CA GLU A 162 11.59 -8.83 12.92
C GLU A 162 11.18 -7.59 13.73
N ASP A 163 12.06 -7.08 14.60
CA ASP A 163 11.84 -5.80 15.29
C ASP A 163 11.99 -4.65 14.29
N THR A 164 10.92 -3.89 14.10
CA THR A 164 10.84 -2.78 13.15
C THR A 164 11.00 -1.40 13.78
N THR A 165 11.23 -1.31 15.10
CA THR A 165 11.17 -0.05 15.85
C THR A 165 12.11 1.02 15.29
N ALA A 166 13.39 0.68 15.09
CA ALA A 166 14.38 1.61 14.54
C ALA A 166 14.05 2.03 13.10
N PHE A 167 13.57 1.08 12.28
CA PHE A 167 13.20 1.34 10.90
C PHE A 167 12.04 2.34 10.81
N ILE A 168 11.01 2.16 11.64
CA ILE A 168 9.84 3.06 11.68
C ILE A 168 10.28 4.47 12.09
N GLN A 169 11.15 4.60 13.10
CA GLN A 169 11.63 5.90 13.57
C GLN A 169 12.35 6.71 12.48
N GLU A 170 13.07 6.03 11.59
CA GLU A 170 13.81 6.67 10.49
C GLU A 170 12.90 6.94 9.29
N HIS A 171 12.15 5.93 8.84
CA HIS A 171 11.50 5.92 7.53
C HIS A 171 9.99 6.24 7.55
N ALA A 172 9.32 6.31 8.71
CA ALA A 172 7.87 6.55 8.82
C ALA A 172 7.53 7.95 9.38
N TYR A 173 6.29 8.40 9.15
CA TYR A 173 5.72 9.65 9.70
C TYR A 173 5.32 9.55 11.17
#